data_AF-A0A3P9DSK6-F1
#
_entry.id   AF-A0A3P9DSK6-F1
#
_cell.length_a   1.000
_cell.length_b   1.000
_cell.length_c   1.000
_cell.angle_alpha   90.00
_cell.angle_beta   90.00
_cell.angle_gamma   90.00
#
_symmetry.space_group_name_H-M   'P 1'
#
loop_
_entity.id
_entity.type
_entity.pdbx_description
1 polymer ?
#
loop_
_entity_poly.entity_id
_entity_poly.type
_entity_poly.pdbx_seq_one_letter_code
_entity_poly.pdbx_strand_id
1 'polypeptide(L)'
;MNRTDLVQKLPESSSASRGKTNMHECKLCHFVDKHRVQLIQRVSNIAPILDELLDNEVINQETYTRIRALSTTQEKMRELYSGPLKASAACKDIYEIFYDILLANEKFLVKELSEKD
;
A
#
# COMPACT_ATOMS: atom_id res chain seq x y z
N MET A 1 -54.82 33.21 10.60
CA MET A 1 -54.70 31.85 10.02
C MET A 1 -53.99 31.94 8.68
N ASN A 2 -52.75 31.47 8.60
CA ASN A 2 -52.24 30.81 7.41
C ASN A 2 -51.29 29.71 7.87
N ARG A 3 -51.74 28.47 7.65
CA ARG A 3 -51.08 27.22 8.03
C ARG A 3 -50.08 26.85 6.94
N THR A 4 -48.81 27.13 7.15
CA THR A 4 -47.70 26.45 6.48
C THR A 4 -46.69 26.07 7.56
N ASP A 5 -47.15 25.16 8.42
CA ASP A 5 -46.40 24.47 9.45
C ASP A 5 -46.44 22.99 9.03
N LEU A 6 -45.37 22.53 8.36
CA LEU A 6 -45.04 21.15 7.95
C LEU A 6 -43.95 21.28 6.86
N VAL A 7 -42.69 20.87 7.01
CA VAL A 7 -42.18 19.72 7.75
C VAL A 7 -40.70 19.98 8.09
N GLN A 8 -40.40 20.11 9.38
CA GLN A 8 -39.06 19.84 9.89
C GLN A 8 -38.91 18.33 9.98
N LYS A 9 -38.23 17.71 9.02
CA LYS A 9 -37.70 16.35 9.17
C LYS A 9 -36.56 16.10 8.20
N LEU A 10 -35.41 16.69 8.49
CA LEU A 10 -34.13 16.11 8.11
C LEU A 10 -33.74 15.13 9.22
N PRO A 11 -33.75 13.81 8.97
CA PRO A 11 -33.10 12.89 9.88
C PRO A 11 -31.60 13.09 9.77
N GLU A 12 -30.97 13.40 10.91
CA GLU A 12 -29.58 13.06 11.13
C GLU A 12 -29.44 11.54 10.98
N SER A 13 -28.84 11.11 9.87
CA SER A 13 -28.23 9.79 9.78
C SER A 13 -26.74 9.98 9.61
N SER A 14 -26.10 10.11 10.78
CA SER A 14 -24.72 9.65 10.97
C SER A 14 -24.56 8.27 10.34
N SER A 15 -23.70 8.18 9.33
CA SER A 15 -22.94 6.97 9.05
C SER A 15 -21.48 7.37 8.96
N ALA A 16 -20.91 7.60 10.14
CA ALA A 16 -19.54 7.26 10.41
C ALA A 16 -19.33 5.77 10.09
N SER A 17 -18.88 5.50 8.87
CA SER A 17 -18.13 4.29 8.55
C SER A 17 -16.66 4.73 8.56
N ARG A 18 -16.01 4.89 9.72
CA ARG A 18 -15.25 3.78 10.34
C ARG A 18 -15.20 2.57 9.41
N GLY A 19 -14.43 2.71 8.33
CA GLY A 19 -13.75 1.56 7.75
C GLY A 19 -12.91 0.99 8.87
N LYS A 20 -13.47 -0.02 9.55
CA LYS A 20 -12.76 -0.86 10.49
C LYS A 20 -11.56 -1.37 9.70
N THR A 21 -10.38 -0.82 9.97
CA THR A 21 -9.13 -1.51 9.64
C THR A 21 -9.19 -2.76 10.49
N ASN A 22 -9.79 -3.81 9.92
CA ASN A 22 -9.55 -5.17 10.34
C ASN A 22 -8.05 -5.33 10.15
N MET A 23 -7.29 -4.95 11.18
CA MET A 23 -5.86 -5.14 11.29
C MET A 23 -5.69 -6.64 11.47
N HIS A 24 -5.91 -7.37 10.39
CA HIS A 24 -5.66 -8.78 10.34
C HIS A 24 -4.15 -8.88 10.31
N GLU A 25 -3.54 -8.99 11.49
CA GLU A 25 -2.10 -9.06 11.70
C GLU A 25 -1.51 -10.07 10.71
N CYS A 26 -1.00 -9.54 9.60
CA CYS A 26 -0.27 -10.33 8.64
C CYS A 26 1.20 -10.05 8.95
N LYS A 27 1.92 -11.08 9.39
CA LYS A 27 3.34 -10.92 9.77
C LYS A 27 4.15 -10.24 8.66
N LEU A 28 3.79 -10.50 7.41
CA LEU A 28 4.39 -9.88 6.22
C LEU A 28 4.02 -8.40 6.05
N CYS A 29 2.77 -8.00 6.31
CA CYS A 29 2.42 -6.57 6.25
C CYS A 29 3.13 -5.79 7.35
N HIS A 30 3.27 -6.37 8.56
CA HIS A 30 4.04 -5.77 9.64
C HIS A 30 5.52 -5.66 9.29
N PHE A 31 6.13 -6.69 8.72
CA PHE A 31 7.52 -6.65 8.27
C PHE A 31 7.72 -5.54 7.22
N VAL A 32 6.91 -5.55 6.17
CA VAL A 32 7.00 -4.58 5.06
C VAL A 32 6.79 -3.14 5.55
N ASP A 33 5.80 -2.88 6.41
CA ASP A 33 5.56 -1.55 6.96
C ASP A 33 6.63 -1.12 7.97
N LYS A 34 7.10 -2.02 8.84
CA LYS A 34 8.14 -1.75 9.84
C LYS A 34 9.47 -1.41 9.18
N HIS A 35 9.84 -2.15 8.14
CA HIS A 35 11.09 -1.93 7.41
C HIS A 35 10.97 -0.98 6.23
N ARG A 36 9.81 -0.34 6.03
CA ARG A 36 9.55 0.57 4.91
C ARG A 36 10.68 1.57 4.68
N VAL A 37 11.20 2.19 5.74
CA VAL A 37 12.30 3.18 5.63
C VAL A 37 13.59 2.55 5.10
N GLN A 38 13.94 1.37 5.61
CA GLN A 38 15.15 0.66 5.20
C GLN A 38 15.01 0.15 3.77
N LEU A 39 13.84 -0.36 3.39
CA LEU A 39 13.54 -0.77 2.02
C LEU A 39 13.61 0.42 1.05
N ILE A 40 13.01 1.57 1.38
CA ILE A 40 13.08 2.78 0.55
C ILE A 40 14.52 3.26 0.35
N GLN A 41 15.36 3.19 1.40
CA GLN A 41 16.72 3.72 1.36
C GLN A 41 17.73 2.77 0.73
N ARG A 42 17.54 1.46 0.87
CA ARG A 42 18.56 0.46 0.49
C ARG A 42 18.24 -0.29 -0.79
N VAL A 43 16.97 -0.36 -1.19
CA VAL A 43 16.61 -0.90 -2.51
C VAL A 43 17.24 -0.01 -3.58
N SER A 44 18.12 -0.62 -4.36
CA SER A 44 18.83 0.09 -5.43
C SER A 44 18.16 -0.15 -6.78
N ASN A 45 17.60 -1.35 -6.99
CA ASN A 45 16.94 -1.74 -8.23
C ASN A 45 15.43 -1.90 -8.07
N ILE A 46 14.69 -0.80 -8.25
CA ILE A 46 13.21 -0.84 -8.23
C ILE A 46 12.59 -1.19 -9.59
N ALA A 47 13.33 -1.10 -10.69
CA ALA A 47 12.81 -1.43 -12.01
C ALA A 47 12.23 -2.86 -12.09
N PRO A 48 12.99 -3.92 -11.74
CA PRO A 48 12.45 -5.28 -11.77
C PRO A 48 11.32 -5.49 -10.76
N ILE A 49 11.38 -4.82 -9.60
CA ILE A 49 10.31 -4.87 -8.60
C ILE A 49 9.00 -4.33 -9.20
N LEU A 50 9.04 -3.21 -9.92
CA LEU A 50 7.86 -2.64 -10.56
C LEU A 50 7.35 -3.50 -11.72
N ASP A 51 8.26 -4.10 -12.50
CA ASP A 51 7.89 -4.99 -13.61
C ASP A 51 7.16 -6.23 -13.09
N GLU A 52 7.67 -6.87 -12.03
CA GLU A 52 7.01 -8.04 -11.41
C GLU A 52 5.69 -7.67 -10.73
N LEU A 53 5.58 -6.48 -10.12
CA LEU A 53 4.32 -6.03 -9.54
C LEU A 53 3.25 -5.76 -10.59
N LEU A 54 3.65 -5.33 -11.78
CA LEU A 54 2.74 -5.15 -12.91
C LEU A 54 2.32 -6.51 -13.50
N ASP A 55 3.26 -7.45 -13.60
CA ASP A 55 2.99 -8.83 -14.09
C ASP A 55 2.03 -9.59 -13.16
N ASN A 56 2.18 -9.40 -11.84
CA ASN A 56 1.29 -9.98 -10.82
C ASN A 56 -0.01 -9.17 -10.62
N GLU A 57 -0.32 -8.21 -11.48
CA GLU A 57 -1.53 -7.37 -11.43
C GLU A 57 -1.73 -6.61 -10.10
N VAL A 58 -0.66 -6.44 -9.31
CA VAL A 58 -0.67 -5.65 -8.07
C VAL A 58 -0.78 -4.17 -8.38
N ILE A 59 -0.17 -3.75 -9.50
CA ILE A 59 -0.25 -2.40 -10.02
C ILE A 59 -0.72 -2.42 -11.47
N ASN A 60 -1.48 -1.41 -11.86
CA ASN A 60 -1.90 -1.24 -13.25
C ASN A 60 -0.86 -0.45 -14.05
N GLN A 61 -0.96 -0.52 -15.39
CA GLN A 61 -0.08 0.22 -16.31
C GLN A 61 0.01 1.73 -16.04
N GLU A 62 -1.10 2.37 -15.66
CA GLU A 62 -1.11 3.80 -15.28
C GLU A 62 -0.22 4.05 -14.06
N THR A 63 -0.37 3.24 -13.02
CA THR A 63 0.40 3.35 -11.78
C THR A 63 1.88 3.03 -12.03
N TYR A 64 2.16 1.98 -12.82
CA TYR A 64 3.51 1.64 -13.25
C TYR A 64 4.18 2.82 -13.95
N THR A 65 3.51 3.43 -14.93
CA THR A 65 4.05 4.56 -15.70
C THR A 65 4.29 5.78 -14.80
N ARG A 66 3.34 6.08 -13.90
CA ARG A 66 3.46 7.18 -12.93
C ARG A 66 4.67 6.98 -12.01
N ILE A 67 4.81 5.81 -11.41
CA ILE A 67 5.92 5.51 -10.50
C ILE A 67 7.23 5.52 -11.30
N ARG A 68 7.29 4.84 -12.45
CA ARG A 68 8.50 4.75 -13.28
C ARG A 68 9.02 6.11 -13.74
N ALA A 69 8.13 7.08 -13.96
CA ALA A 69 8.47 8.44 -14.36
C ALA A 69 9.15 9.28 -13.26
N LEU A 70 9.13 8.83 -12.00
CA LEU A 70 9.80 9.54 -10.90
C LEU A 70 11.33 9.53 -11.06
N SER A 71 11.99 10.53 -10.49
CA SER A 71 13.40 10.79 -10.71
C SER A 71 14.30 9.81 -9.94
N THR A 72 14.00 9.56 -8.67
CA THR A 72 14.87 8.74 -7.80
C THR A 72 14.21 7.42 -7.39
N THR A 73 15.01 6.39 -7.15
CA THR A 73 14.54 5.09 -6.64
C THR A 73 13.76 5.22 -5.34
N GLN A 74 14.18 6.15 -4.47
CA GLN A 74 13.55 6.42 -3.19
C GLN A 74 12.14 7.02 -3.34
N GLU A 75 11.96 7.96 -4.27
CA GLU A 75 10.64 8.51 -4.59
C GLU A 75 9.71 7.44 -5.16
N LYS A 76 10.25 6.58 -6.04
CA LYS A 76 9.51 5.45 -6.62
C LYS A 76 8.98 4.50 -5.55
N MET A 77 9.85 4.09 -4.63
CA MET A 77 9.45 3.25 -3.51
C MET A 77 8.41 3.96 -2.65
N ARG A 78 8.62 5.25 -2.32
CA ARG A 78 7.67 6.01 -1.50
C ARG A 78 6.26 6.03 -2.11
N GLU A 79 6.15 6.26 -3.43
CA GLU A 79 4.86 6.24 -4.14
C GLU A 79 4.24 4.85 -4.23
N LEU A 80 5.06 3.81 -4.39
CA LEU A 80 4.56 2.43 -4.34
C LEU A 80 3.91 2.11 -2.98
N TYR A 81 4.53 2.56 -1.89
CA TYR A 81 3.99 2.41 -0.54
C TYR A 81 2.73 3.25 -0.30
N SER A 82 2.67 4.50 -0.77
CA SER A 82 1.51 5.39 -0.55
C SER A 82 0.32 5.10 -1.46
N GLY A 83 0.55 4.50 -2.63
CA GLY A 83 -0.48 4.15 -3.59
C GLY A 83 -0.90 2.68 -3.46
N PRO A 84 -0.38 1.76 -4.30
CA PRO A 84 -0.80 0.36 -4.36
C PRO A 84 -0.81 -0.37 -3.03
N LEU A 85 0.30 -0.31 -2.28
CA LEU A 85 0.41 -1.09 -1.03
C LEU A 85 -0.55 -0.56 0.05
N LYS A 86 -0.74 0.75 0.14
CA LYS A 86 -1.68 1.37 1.08
C LYS A 86 -3.13 1.12 0.70
N ALA A 87 -3.47 1.20 -0.59
CA ALA A 87 -4.81 0.84 -1.07
C ALA A 87 -5.14 -0.63 -0.78
N SER A 88 -4.11 -1.46 -0.78
CA SER A 88 -4.18 -2.90 -0.57
C SER A 88 -3.86 -3.33 0.87
N ALA A 89 -3.89 -2.42 1.84
CA ALA A 89 -3.55 -2.68 3.23
C ALA A 89 -4.35 -3.84 3.88
N ALA A 90 -5.53 -4.16 3.33
CA ALA A 90 -6.38 -5.26 3.79
C ALA A 90 -6.14 -6.60 3.05
N CYS A 91 -5.33 -6.59 1.98
CA CYS A 91 -5.11 -7.74 1.10
C CYS A 91 -3.75 -8.37 1.40
N LYS A 92 -3.77 -9.55 2.04
CA LYS A 92 -2.55 -10.27 2.42
C LYS A 92 -1.73 -10.66 1.20
N ASP A 93 -2.41 -11.10 0.13
CA ASP A 93 -1.81 -11.58 -1.11
C ASP A 93 -0.87 -10.54 -1.72
N ILE A 94 -1.24 -9.26 -1.66
CA ILE A 94 -0.41 -8.17 -2.19
C ILE A 94 0.90 -7.98 -1.39
N TYR A 95 0.85 -8.13 -0.07
CA TYR A 95 2.06 -8.11 0.74
C TYR A 95 2.90 -9.38 0.55
N GLU A 96 2.28 -10.54 0.32
CA GLU A 96 3.01 -11.78 -0.01
C GLU A 96 3.75 -11.63 -1.34
N ILE A 97 3.05 -11.23 -2.41
CA ILE A 97 3.65 -11.00 -3.73
C ILE A 97 4.79 -9.98 -3.63
N PHE A 98 4.57 -8.85 -2.95
CA PHE A 98 5.63 -7.85 -2.79
C PHE A 98 6.83 -8.39 -2.02
N TYR A 99 6.60 -9.19 -0.98
CA TYR A 99 7.68 -9.83 -0.22
C TYR A 99 8.46 -10.86 -1.05
N ASP A 100 7.77 -11.65 -1.86
CA ASP A 100 8.41 -12.61 -2.77
C ASP A 100 9.26 -11.92 -3.83
N ILE A 101 8.77 -10.81 -4.40
CA ILE A 101 9.54 -9.98 -5.34
C ILE A 101 10.78 -9.38 -4.66
N LEU A 102 10.65 -8.93 -3.40
CA LEU A 102 11.79 -8.47 -2.62
C LEU A 102 12.79 -9.59 -2.34
N LEU A 103 12.34 -10.83 -2.11
CA LEU A 103 13.23 -11.98 -1.99
C LEU A 103 13.92 -12.31 -3.32
N ALA A 104 13.22 -12.23 -4.45
CA ALA A 104 13.79 -12.50 -5.76
C ALA A 104 14.90 -11.50 -6.13
N ASN A 105 14.66 -10.21 -5.88
CA ASN A 105 15.55 -9.13 -6.30
C ASN A 105 16.57 -8.72 -5.23
N GLU A 106 16.17 -8.74 -3.97
CA GLU A 106 16.88 -8.11 -2.85
C GLU A 106 16.97 -9.08 -1.64
N LYS A 107 17.11 -10.40 -1.88
CA LYS A 107 17.18 -11.44 -0.81
C LYS A 107 18.11 -11.11 0.35
N PHE A 108 19.27 -10.52 0.07
CA PHE A 108 20.25 -10.19 1.11
C PHE A 108 19.73 -9.07 2.01
N LEU A 109 19.05 -8.08 1.43
CA LEU A 109 18.41 -7.00 2.17
C LEU A 109 17.27 -7.56 3.01
N VAL A 110 16.35 -8.34 2.43
CA VAL A 110 15.25 -8.95 3.19
C VAL A 110 15.76 -9.81 4.34
N LYS A 111 16.78 -10.64 4.09
CA LYS A 111 17.40 -11.46 5.12
C LYS A 111 17.99 -10.59 6.26
N GLU A 112 18.79 -9.57 5.93
CA GLU A 112 19.37 -8.65 6.92
C GLU A 112 18.29 -7.96 7.78
N LEU A 113 17.17 -7.59 7.15
CA LEU A 113 16.04 -6.97 7.82
C LEU A 113 15.30 -7.96 8.73
N SER A 114 15.11 -9.21 8.28
CA SER A 114 14.48 -10.28 9.06
C SER A 114 15.31 -10.74 10.26
N GLU A 115 16.63 -10.63 10.21
CA GLU A 115 17.53 -10.97 11.33
C GLU A 115 17.55 -9.87 12.42
N LYS A 116 17.06 -8.67 12.10
CA LYS A 116 17.01 -7.51 13.01
C LYS A 116 15.63 -7.29 13.64
N ASP A 117 14.66 -8.17 13.35
CA ASP A 117 13.27 -8.06 13.77
C ASP A 117 12.91 -8.93 14.98
#